data_AF-A0A945U1X2-F1
#
_entry.id   AF-A0A945U1X2-F1
#
_cell.length_a   1.000
_cell.length_b   1.000
_cell.length_c   1.000
_cell.angle_alpha   90.00
_cell.angle_beta   90.00
_cell.angle_gamma   90.00
#
_symmetry.space_group_name_H-M   'P 1'
#
loop_
_entity.id
_entity.type
_entity.pdbx_description
1 polymer ?
#
loop_
_entity_poly.entity_id
_entity_poly.type
_entity_poly.pdbx_seq_one_letter_code
_entity_poly.pdbx_strand_id
1 'polypeptide(L)'
;SSGLNPLAARAGGVPPKRMVIIAMLMSGGVGGLVGIAEIMDKGRYDPNFVGFLGFNGISVALLGRNHPAGIAVGALLWAFLDASSDILQVTGAAPKEIVDIMRGVILLTAVIGYEIVRRIRVRDEAAQAAARLAGVAA
;
A
#
# COMPACT_ATOMS: atom_id res chain seq x y z
N SER A 1 -2.09 -7.04 17.13
CA SER A 1 -3.14 -7.91 17.72
C SER A 1 -4.13 -7.15 18.61
N SER A 2 -3.81 -5.96 19.11
CA SER A 2 -4.68 -5.13 19.95
C SER A 2 -5.86 -4.46 19.22
N GLY A 3 -5.85 -4.35 17.88
CA GLY A 3 -6.95 -3.73 17.13
C GLY A 3 -8.17 -4.63 16.85
N LEU A 4 -8.01 -5.95 16.81
CA LEU A 4 -9.09 -6.89 16.42
C LEU A 4 -10.06 -7.21 17.55
N ASN A 5 -9.67 -6.95 18.81
CA ASN A 5 -10.49 -7.26 19.98
C ASN A 5 -10.42 -6.09 20.99
N PRO A 6 -11.52 -5.35 21.23
CA PRO A 6 -11.53 -4.26 22.20
C PRO A 6 -11.23 -4.73 23.63
N LEU A 7 -11.45 -6.00 23.96
CA LEU A 7 -11.06 -6.59 25.25
C LEU A 7 -9.54 -6.75 25.36
N ALA A 8 -8.86 -7.14 24.28
CA ALA A 8 -7.39 -7.26 24.25
C ALA A 8 -6.69 -5.89 24.27
N ALA A 9 -7.28 -4.86 23.63
CA ALA A 9 -6.80 -3.48 23.73
C ALA A 9 -6.89 -2.93 25.16
N ARG A 10 -7.99 -3.24 25.88
CA ARG A 10 -8.16 -2.86 27.30
C ARG A 10 -7.16 -3.59 28.20
N ALA A 11 -6.90 -4.87 27.95
CA ALA A 11 -5.88 -5.63 28.66
C ALA A 11 -4.46 -5.09 28.45
N GLY A 12 -4.21 -4.44 27.31
CA GLY A 12 -2.96 -3.73 26.99
C GLY A 12 -2.90 -2.27 27.44
N GLY A 13 -3.89 -1.77 28.19
CA GLY A 13 -3.88 -0.41 28.75
C GLY A 13 -4.26 0.73 27.80
N VAL A 14 -4.63 0.45 26.55
CA VAL A 14 -4.99 1.50 25.55
C VAL A 14 -6.51 1.59 25.39
N PRO A 15 -7.13 2.76 25.64
CA PRO A 15 -8.57 2.92 25.45
C PRO A 15 -8.96 2.83 23.96
N PRO A 16 -9.77 1.84 23.55
CA PRO A 16 -10.06 1.59 22.12
C PRO A 16 -10.70 2.78 21.41
N LYS A 17 -11.63 3.48 22.08
CA LYS A 17 -12.29 4.68 21.55
C LYS A 17 -11.30 5.79 21.21
N ARG A 18 -10.31 6.03 22.08
CA ARG A 18 -9.29 7.07 21.87
C ARG A 18 -8.36 6.69 20.71
N MET A 19 -8.01 5.42 20.58
CA MET A 19 -7.17 4.93 19.49
C MET A 19 -7.85 5.12 18.13
N VAL A 20 -9.16 4.82 18.02
CA VAL A 20 -9.93 5.04 16.79
C VAL A 20 -9.99 6.52 16.43
N ILE A 21 -10.29 7.39 17.40
CA ILE A 21 -10.37 8.84 17.16
C ILE A 21 -9.01 9.40 16.73
N ILE A 22 -7.92 9.04 17.42
CA ILE A 22 -6.57 9.49 17.05
C ILE A 22 -6.20 8.98 15.66
N ALA A 23 -6.48 7.71 15.35
CA ALA A 23 -6.18 7.16 14.02
C ALA A 23 -6.96 7.87 12.90
N MET A 24 -8.25 8.15 13.12
CA MET A 24 -9.08 8.92 12.18
C MET A 24 -8.56 10.35 12.00
N LEU A 25 -8.24 11.05 13.10
CA LEU A 25 -7.71 12.42 13.03
C LEU A 25 -6.35 12.48 12.32
N MET A 26 -5.45 11.53 12.61
CA MET A 26 -4.14 11.45 11.96
C MET A 26 -4.29 11.13 10.47
N SER A 27 -5.12 10.16 10.11
CA SER A 27 -5.37 9.80 8.70
C SER A 27 -6.03 10.95 7.94
N GLY A 28 -7.03 11.62 8.55
CA GLY A 28 -7.70 12.77 7.96
C GLY A 28 -6.77 13.98 7.82
N GLY A 29 -5.91 14.22 8.80
CA GLY A 29 -4.90 15.28 8.76
C GLY A 29 -3.91 15.08 7.62
N VAL A 30 -3.36 13.86 7.48
CA VAL A 30 -2.44 13.55 6.37
C VAL A 30 -3.15 13.63 5.01
N GLY A 31 -4.36 13.08 4.89
CA GLY A 31 -5.14 13.16 3.65
C GLY A 31 -5.49 14.60 3.26
N GLY A 32 -5.83 15.44 4.24
CA GLY A 32 -6.10 16.87 4.03
C GLY A 32 -4.87 17.63 3.55
N LEU A 33 -3.69 17.37 4.15
CA LEU A 33 -2.44 18.01 3.73
C LEU A 33 -2.07 17.67 2.27
N VAL A 34 -2.28 16.42 1.86
CA VAL A 34 -2.06 15.99 0.48
C VAL A 34 -3.03 16.69 -0.48
N GLY A 35 -4.31 16.80 -0.13
CA GLY A 35 -5.31 17.46 -0.98
C GLY A 35 -5.13 18.97 -1.13
N ILE A 36 -4.69 19.66 -0.07
CA ILE A 36 -4.46 21.12 -0.11
C ILE A 36 -3.29 21.48 -1.03
N ALA A 37 -2.25 20.64 -1.10
CA ALA A 37 -1.10 20.89 -1.99
C ALA A 37 -1.52 21.02 -3.46
N GLU A 38 -2.43 20.15 -3.92
CA GLU A 38 -2.94 20.16 -5.29
C GLU A 38 -3.77 21.41 -5.61
N ILE A 39 -4.60 21.85 -4.66
CA ILE A 39 -5.45 23.04 -4.81
C ILE A 39 -4.58 24.30 -4.85
N MET A 40 -3.53 24.36 -4.04
CA MET A 40 -2.57 25.46 -4.02
C MET A 40 -1.78 25.56 -5.32
N ASP A 41 -1.43 24.42 -5.93
CA ASP A 41 -0.72 24.36 -7.21
C ASP A 41 -1.61 24.82 -8.38
N LYS A 42 -2.83 24.27 -8.49
CA LYS A 42 -3.73 24.55 -9.62
C LYS A 42 -4.55 25.83 -9.49
N GLY A 43 -4.64 26.41 -8.29
CA GLY A 43 -5.42 27.61 -7.99
C GLY A 43 -6.95 27.45 -8.13
N ARG A 44 -7.44 26.23 -8.36
CA ARG A 44 -8.87 25.91 -8.52
C ARG A 44 -9.16 24.50 -8.03
N TYR A 45 -10.40 24.30 -7.58
CA TYR A 45 -10.91 22.98 -7.24
C TYR A 45 -11.30 22.22 -8.52
N ASP A 46 -10.63 21.10 -8.78
CA ASP A 46 -10.97 20.18 -9.86
C ASP A 46 -11.66 18.93 -9.29
N PRO A 47 -12.98 18.72 -9.50
CA PRO A 47 -13.69 17.55 -8.98
C PRO A 47 -13.07 16.20 -9.37
N ASN A 48 -12.26 16.14 -10.42
CA ASN A 48 -11.64 14.91 -10.91
C ASN A 48 -10.30 14.59 -10.23
N PHE A 49 -9.77 15.46 -9.38
CA PHE A 49 -8.45 15.25 -8.76
C PHE A 49 -8.41 14.00 -7.86
N VAL A 50 -9.53 13.64 -7.25
CA VAL A 50 -9.64 12.50 -6.32
C VAL A 50 -9.65 11.15 -7.06
N GLY A 51 -10.06 11.14 -8.33
CA GLY A 51 -10.48 9.92 -9.03
C GLY A 51 -9.47 8.78 -8.99
N PHE A 52 -8.18 9.08 -9.12
CA PHE A 52 -7.12 8.07 -9.16
C PHE A 52 -6.24 8.03 -7.90
N LEU A 53 -6.35 9.01 -7.00
CA LEU A 53 -5.46 9.12 -5.84
C LEU A 53 -5.64 7.93 -4.87
N GLY A 54 -6.89 7.51 -4.65
CA GLY A 54 -7.21 6.35 -3.81
C GLY A 54 -6.74 5.02 -4.42
N PHE A 55 -6.90 4.86 -5.74
CA PHE A 55 -6.43 3.68 -6.46
C PHE A 55 -4.91 3.56 -6.42
N ASN A 56 -4.21 4.68 -6.62
CA ASN A 56 -2.76 4.75 -6.51
C ASN A 56 -2.28 4.45 -5.09
N GLY A 57 -2.99 4.96 -4.07
CA GLY A 57 -2.68 4.68 -2.66
C GLY A 57 -2.80 3.20 -2.30
N ILE A 58 -3.86 2.52 -2.75
CA ILE A 58 -4.04 1.08 -2.55
C ILE A 58 -2.94 0.30 -3.27
N SER A 59 -2.64 0.69 -4.51
CA SER A 59 -1.58 0.09 -5.32
C SER A 59 -0.22 0.13 -4.63
N VAL A 60 0.17 1.30 -4.12
CA VAL A 60 1.43 1.49 -3.38
C VAL A 60 1.42 0.73 -2.04
N ALA A 61 0.29 0.68 -1.35
CA ALA A 61 0.14 -0.09 -0.11
C ALA A 61 0.34 -1.59 -0.35
N LEU A 62 -0.19 -2.13 -1.45
CA LEU A 62 -0.01 -3.52 -1.87
C LEU A 62 1.45 -3.80 -2.23
N LEU A 63 2.05 -2.93 -3.03
CA LEU A 63 3.46 -3.04 -3.41
C LEU A 63 4.39 -3.04 -2.18
N GLY A 64 4.10 -2.17 -1.22
CA GLY A 64 4.80 -2.07 0.05
C GLY A 64 4.41 -3.11 1.10
N ARG A 65 3.47 -4.02 0.80
CA ARG A 65 2.93 -5.04 1.73
C ARG A 65 2.40 -4.47 3.04
N ASN A 66 1.81 -3.27 3.02
CA ASN A 66 1.39 -2.51 4.21
C ASN A 66 2.53 -2.24 5.22
N HIS A 67 3.79 -2.38 4.81
CA HIS A 67 4.96 -2.07 5.63
C HIS A 67 5.45 -0.66 5.30
N PRO A 68 5.69 0.24 6.28
CA PRO A 68 6.00 1.65 6.03
C PRO A 68 7.22 1.84 5.12
N ALA A 69 8.29 1.08 5.32
CA ALA A 69 9.47 1.14 4.46
C ALA A 69 9.20 0.66 3.03
N GLY A 70 8.36 -0.37 2.85
CA GLY A 70 7.97 -0.86 1.53
C GLY A 70 7.07 0.14 0.80
N ILE A 71 6.17 0.80 1.53
CA ILE A 71 5.30 1.86 1.02
C ILE A 71 6.16 3.02 0.52
N ALA A 72 7.19 3.43 1.25
CA ALA A 72 8.08 4.51 0.82
C ALA A 72 8.77 4.20 -0.52
N VAL A 73 9.30 2.98 -0.68
CA VAL A 73 9.90 2.54 -1.95
C VAL A 73 8.86 2.46 -3.07
N GLY A 74 7.67 1.94 -2.78
CA GLY A 74 6.58 1.88 -3.76
C GLY A 74 6.09 3.26 -4.20
N ALA A 75 6.04 4.22 -3.28
CA ALA A 75 5.66 5.60 -3.56
C ALA A 75 6.70 6.29 -4.45
N LEU A 76 8.00 6.04 -4.21
CA LEU A 76 9.06 6.56 -5.07
C LEU A 76 8.95 6.02 -6.50
N LEU A 77 8.68 4.73 -6.67
CA LEU A 77 8.44 4.14 -7.99
C LEU A 77 7.22 4.78 -8.66
N TRP A 78 6.13 4.96 -7.92
CA TRP A 78 4.91 5.56 -8.44
C TRP A 78 5.14 7.00 -8.92
N ALA A 79 5.83 7.80 -8.11
CA ALA A 79 6.22 9.18 -8.45
C ALA A 79 7.16 9.25 -9.65
N PHE A 80 8.12 8.32 -9.75
CA PHE A 80 9.02 8.23 -10.90
C PHE A 80 8.27 7.95 -12.20
N LEU A 81 7.32 7.00 -12.18
CA LEU A 81 6.48 6.69 -13.34
C LEU A 81 5.58 7.86 -13.72
N ASP A 82 5.05 8.59 -12.75
CA ASP A 82 4.23 9.79 -12.98
C ASP A 82 5.01 10.91 -13.66
N ALA A 83 6.18 11.26 -13.12
CA ALA A 83 7.07 12.25 -13.72
C ALA A 83 7.51 11.85 -15.13
N SER A 84 7.78 10.56 -15.35
CA SER A 84 8.14 10.04 -16.67
C SER A 84 6.99 10.15 -17.67
N SER A 85 5.75 9.91 -17.23
CA SER A 85 4.54 10.02 -18.05
C SER A 85 4.34 11.43 -18.60
N ASP A 86 4.51 12.44 -17.74
CA ASP A 86 4.38 13.83 -18.14
C ASP A 86 5.44 14.24 -19.15
N ILE A 87 6.70 13.82 -18.95
CA ILE A 87 7.79 14.10 -19.90
C ILE A 87 7.53 13.43 -21.26
N LEU A 88 7.12 12.16 -21.26
CA LEU A 88 6.82 11.41 -22.48
C LEU A 88 5.64 12.00 -23.26
N GLN A 89 4.63 12.53 -22.56
CA GLN A 89 3.50 13.20 -23.19
C GLN A 89 3.92 14.54 -23.82
N VAL A 90 4.74 15.34 -23.12
CA VAL A 90 5.21 16.65 -23.60
C VAL A 90 6.13 16.50 -24.83
N THR A 91 6.98 15.47 -24.83
CA THR A 91 7.88 15.19 -25.96
C THR A 91 7.18 14.52 -27.15
N GLY A 92 5.94 14.07 -26.98
CA GLY A 92 5.20 13.32 -28.01
C GLY A 92 5.74 11.91 -28.27
N ALA A 93 6.63 11.39 -27.41
CA ALA A 93 7.26 10.09 -27.59
C ALA A 93 6.30 8.92 -27.33
N ALA A 94 5.36 9.09 -26.39
CA ALA A 94 4.39 8.06 -26.03
C ALA A 94 3.11 8.64 -25.40
N PRO A 95 1.93 8.02 -25.61
CA PRO A 95 0.71 8.33 -24.87
C PRO A 95 0.80 7.93 -23.39
N LYS A 96 0.05 8.62 -22.51
CA LYS A 96 0.04 8.37 -21.05
C LYS A 96 -0.45 6.96 -20.69
N GLU A 97 -1.28 6.39 -21.54
CA GLU A 97 -1.86 5.06 -21.44
C GLU A 97 -0.78 3.98 -21.33
N ILE A 98 0.39 4.18 -21.96
CA ILE A 98 1.52 3.23 -21.86
C ILE A 98 2.03 3.15 -20.42
N VAL A 99 2.12 4.29 -19.73
CA VAL A 99 2.58 4.32 -18.33
C VAL A 99 1.55 3.68 -17.41
N ASP A 100 0.27 3.88 -17.67
CA ASP A 100 -0.79 3.25 -16.88
C ASP A 100 -0.81 1.72 -17.05
N ILE A 101 -0.57 1.23 -18.27
CA ILE A 101 -0.39 -0.20 -18.52
C ILE A 101 0.85 -0.72 -17.77
N MET A 102 1.98 -0.01 -17.82
CA MET A 102 3.18 -0.40 -17.07
C MET A 102 2.93 -0.48 -15.56
N ARG A 103 2.24 0.51 -14.99
CA ARG A 103 1.83 0.49 -13.57
C ARG A 103 1.02 -0.76 -13.25
N GLY A 104 0.03 -1.07 -14.09
CA GLY A 104 -0.78 -2.29 -13.94
C GLY A 104 0.04 -3.57 -13.98
N VAL A 105 0.96 -3.69 -14.95
CA VAL A 105 1.85 -4.86 -15.07
C VAL A 105 2.76 -4.99 -13.85
N ILE A 106 3.39 -3.89 -13.42
CA ILE A 106 4.26 -3.87 -12.23
C ILE A 106 3.51 -4.35 -10.99
N LEU A 107 2.30 -3.83 -10.77
CA LEU A 107 1.46 -4.26 -9.65
C LEU A 107 1.10 -5.73 -9.74
N LEU A 108 0.69 -6.20 -10.92
CA LEU A 108 0.33 -7.60 -11.14
C LEU A 108 1.52 -8.52 -10.88
N THR A 109 2.69 -8.18 -11.41
CA THR A 109 3.94 -8.93 -11.19
C THR A 109 4.31 -8.94 -9.71
N ALA A 110 4.21 -7.82 -9.00
CA ALA A 110 4.53 -7.74 -7.58
C ALA A 110 3.56 -8.60 -6.74
N VAL A 111 2.26 -8.52 -7.01
CA VAL A 111 1.23 -9.31 -6.30
C VAL A 111 1.41 -10.80 -6.55
N ILE A 112 1.60 -11.21 -7.81
CA ILE A 112 1.81 -12.61 -8.18
C ILE A 112 3.10 -13.14 -7.55
N GLY A 113 4.21 -12.40 -7.70
CA GLY A 113 5.50 -12.79 -7.12
C GLY A 113 5.41 -12.98 -5.60
N TYR A 114 4.71 -12.07 -4.91
CA TYR A 114 4.48 -12.21 -3.49
C TYR A 114 3.65 -13.45 -3.13
N GLU A 115 2.54 -13.69 -3.83
CA GLU A 115 1.67 -14.83 -3.55
C GLU A 115 2.39 -16.16 -3.80
N ILE A 116 3.27 -16.23 -4.81
CA ILE A 116 4.15 -17.39 -5.05
C ILE A 116 5.09 -17.61 -3.86
N VAL A 117 5.83 -16.57 -3.44
CA VAL A 117 6.77 -16.67 -2.31
C VAL A 117 6.04 -17.09 -1.03
N ARG A 118 4.86 -16.52 -0.78
CA ARG A 118 4.01 -16.89 0.35
C ARG A 118 3.60 -18.36 0.30
N ARG A 119 3.17 -18.87 -0.85
CA ARG A 119 2.77 -20.27 -1.02
C ARG A 119 3.93 -21.24 -0.80
N ILE A 120 5.13 -20.91 -1.26
CA ILE A 120 6.33 -21.73 -1.04
C ILE A 120 6.64 -21.78 0.46
N ARG A 121 6.70 -20.62 1.12
CA ARG A 121 7.01 -20.54 2.56
C ARG A 121 6.02 -21.31 3.44
N VAL A 122 4.71 -21.23 3.14
CA VAL A 122 3.68 -21.98 3.87
C VAL A 122 3.87 -23.49 3.71
N ARG A 123 4.25 -23.97 2.52
CA ARG A 123 4.55 -25.39 2.29
C ARG A 123 5.78 -25.84 3.08
N ASP A 124 6.83 -25.02 3.10
CA ASP A 124 8.07 -25.33 3.83
C ASP A 124 7.83 -25.36 5.35
N GLU A 125 7.06 -24.41 5.88
CA GLU A 125 6.67 -24.38 7.30
C GLU A 125 5.82 -25.62 7.68
N ALA A 126 4.89 -26.04 6.82
CA ALA A 126 4.09 -27.24 7.03
C ALA A 126 4.95 -28.53 7.01
N ALA A 127 5.91 -28.62 6.09
CA ALA A 127 6.85 -29.75 6.01
C ALA A 127 7.73 -29.85 7.27
N GLN A 128 8.23 -28.71 7.78
CA GLN A 128 9.02 -28.67 9.00
C GLN A 128 8.20 -29.03 10.24
N ALA A 129 6.94 -28.60 10.33
CA ALA A 129 6.05 -28.96 11.43
C ALA A 129 5.75 -30.47 11.46
N ALA A 130 5.50 -31.08 10.30
CA ALA A 130 5.30 -32.52 10.19
C ALA A 130 6.54 -33.32 10.63
N ALA A 131 7.74 -32.87 10.23
CA ALA A 131 9.00 -33.49 10.65
C ALA A 131 9.24 -33.39 12.16
N ARG A 132 8.90 -32.26 12.80
CA ARG A 132 9.02 -32.09 14.26
C ARG A 132 8.06 -32.99 15.03
N LEU A 133 6.83 -33.18 14.56
CA LEU A 133 5.86 -34.10 15.18
C LEU A 133 6.30 -35.56 15.04
N ALA A 134 6.84 -35.94 13.88
CA ALA A 134 7.37 -37.29 13.66
C ALA A 134 8.57 -37.60 14.56
N GLY A 135 9.44 -36.61 14.83
CA GLY A 135 10.60 -36.77 15.72
C GLY A 135 10.28 -36.75 17.22
N VAL A 136 9.11 -36.25 17.64
CA VAL A 136 8.66 -36.27 19.05
C VAL A 136 7.89 -37.56 19.39
N ALA A 137 7.38 -38.26 18.37
CA ALA A 137 6.67 -39.53 18.51
C ALA A 137 7.58 -40.78 18.51
N ALA A 138 8.90 -40.59 18.32
CA ALA A 138 9.93 -41.63 18.31
C ALA A 138 10.82 -41.51 19.55
#